data_AF-A0A195C945-F1
#
_entry.id   AF-A0A195C945-F1
#
_cell.length_a   1.000
_cell.length_b   1.000
_cell.length_c   1.000
_cell.angle_alpha   90.00
_cell.angle_beta   90.00
_cell.angle_gamma   90.00
#
_symmetry.space_group_name_H-M   'P 1'
#
loop_
_entity.id
_entity.type
_entity.pdbx_description
1 polymer ?
#
loop_
_entity_poly.entity_id
_entity_poly.type
_entity_poly.pdbx_seq_one_letter_code
_entity_poly.pdbx_strand_id
1 'polypeptide(L)'
;MPKCEANHWTLALDSLHGTLSSHVLSKLCGFIEKLFRKKGLPPLFWKNWILHCPLDIPNQISPSGIGLNCGVHICVWGYIVCTSKLLYFSEDDMPKIRKWISQKLIASAGQAFATETNNFGINKSECLKSESKDSKLIKLSRQPPSQGSTTFEYCACLTRSGHTS
;
A
#
# COMPACT_ATOMS: atom_id res chain seq x y z
N MET A 1 -17.21 -2.12 13.84
CA MET A 1 -16.17 -1.77 12.84
C MET A 1 -14.81 -1.95 13.49
N PRO A 2 -13.82 -2.60 12.84
CA PRO A 2 -12.49 -2.75 13.41
C PRO A 2 -11.92 -1.35 13.71
N LYS A 3 -11.49 -1.13 14.95
CA LYS A 3 -10.82 0.12 15.34
C LYS A 3 -9.39 0.05 14.79
N CYS A 4 -9.00 1.06 14.01
CA CYS A 4 -7.60 1.25 13.64
C CYS A 4 -6.84 1.59 14.94
N GLU A 5 -6.05 0.65 15.47
CA GLU A 5 -5.31 0.87 16.71
C GLU A 5 -4.20 1.91 16.50
N ALA A 6 -3.98 2.74 17.51
CA ALA A 6 -3.05 3.88 17.50
C ALA A 6 -1.57 3.46 17.63
N ASN A 7 -1.21 2.30 17.09
CA ASN A 7 0.19 1.85 17.01
C ASN A 7 0.81 2.36 15.71
N HIS A 8 2.10 2.65 15.73
CA HIS A 8 2.81 2.99 14.50
C HIS A 8 3.04 1.72 13.67
N TRP A 9 2.51 1.67 12.46
CA TRP A 9 2.63 0.51 11.59
C TRP A 9 2.75 0.93 10.13
N THR A 10 3.34 0.04 9.35
CA THR A 10 3.41 0.15 7.89
C THR A 10 2.85 -1.14 7.31
N LEU A 11 1.98 -1.05 6.30
CA LEU A 11 1.41 -2.19 5.61
C LEU A 11 2.07 -2.34 4.23
N ALA A 12 2.66 -3.50 3.97
CA ALA A 12 3.21 -3.87 2.67
C ALA A 12 2.38 -4.97 2.04
N LEU A 13 1.67 -4.63 0.96
CA LEU A 13 0.85 -5.55 0.19
C LEU A 13 1.66 -6.07 -1.00
N ASP A 14 1.99 -7.36 -0.98
CA ASP A 14 2.72 -8.04 -2.04
C ASP A 14 1.94 -9.29 -2.43
N SER A 15 1.45 -9.35 -3.68
CA SER A 15 0.69 -10.49 -4.18
C SER A 15 1.53 -11.76 -4.37
N LEU A 16 2.87 -11.68 -4.26
CA LEU A 16 3.75 -12.84 -4.15
C LEU A 16 3.97 -13.29 -2.71
N HIS A 17 3.38 -12.59 -1.73
CA HIS A 17 3.61 -12.81 -0.31
C HIS A 17 5.09 -12.71 0.09
N GLY A 18 5.86 -11.92 -0.67
CA GLY A 18 7.26 -11.68 -0.40
C GLY A 18 7.49 -10.92 0.90
N THR A 19 8.76 -10.72 1.20
CA THR A 19 9.18 -9.80 2.27
C THR A 19 9.92 -8.65 1.64
N LEU A 20 9.63 -7.43 2.08
CA LEU A 20 10.37 -6.26 1.63
C LEU A 20 11.86 -6.46 1.94
N SER A 21 12.72 -6.26 0.95
CA SER A 21 14.17 -6.32 1.19
C SER A 21 14.58 -5.22 2.16
N SER A 22 15.59 -5.50 3.00
CA SER A 22 16.13 -4.53 3.96
C SER A 22 16.56 -3.23 3.28
N HIS A 23 17.05 -3.31 2.04
CA HIS A 23 17.40 -2.15 1.21
C HIS A 23 16.19 -1.26 0.89
N VAL A 24 15.10 -1.86 0.40
CA VAL A 24 13.87 -1.13 0.08
C VAL A 24 13.25 -0.53 1.34
N LEU A 25 13.21 -1.30 2.43
CA LEU A 25 12.69 -0.82 3.71
C LEU A 25 13.51 0.36 4.25
N SER A 26 14.84 0.29 4.18
CA SER A 26 15.75 1.36 4.60
C SER A 26 15.50 2.67 3.84
N LYS A 27 15.31 2.58 2.51
CA LYS A 27 15.00 3.74 1.66
C LYS A 27 13.62 4.31 1.95
N LEU A 28 12.61 3.46 2.18
CA LEU A 28 11.27 3.90 2.54
C LEU A 28 11.29 4.64 3.89
N CYS A 29 11.96 4.08 4.89
CA CYS A 29 12.11 4.73 6.20
C CYS A 29 12.84 6.07 6.07
N GLY A 30 13.96 6.10 5.32
CA GLY A 30 14.70 7.34 5.07
C GLY A 30 13.89 8.39 4.32
N PHE A 31 12.99 7.99 3.41
CA PHE A 31 12.06 8.90 2.75
C PHE A 31 11.06 9.51 3.74
N ILE A 32 10.44 8.69 4.58
CA ILE A 32 9.47 9.12 5.59
C ILE A 32 10.16 10.07 6.60
N GLU A 33 11.35 9.73 7.08
CA GLU A 33 12.13 10.64 7.95
C GLU A 33 12.36 12.00 7.29
N LYS A 34 12.75 12.03 6.02
CA LYS A 34 12.99 13.28 5.28
C LYS A 34 11.71 14.12 5.19
N LEU A 35 10.56 13.49 4.98
CA LEU A 35 9.26 14.17 4.95
C LEU A 35 8.87 14.74 6.32
N PHE A 36 9.09 13.99 7.40
CA PHE A 36 8.68 14.41 8.75
C PHE A 36 9.60 15.48 9.34
N ARG A 37 10.93 15.40 9.11
CA ARG A 37 11.88 16.43 9.56
C ARG A 37 11.56 17.81 8.96
N LYS A 38 11.14 17.86 7.70
CA LYS A 38 10.73 19.11 7.04
C LYS A 38 9.49 19.77 7.66
N LYS A 39 8.70 19.02 8.43
CA LYS A 39 7.46 19.49 9.05
C LYS A 39 7.62 19.87 10.54
N GLY A 40 8.85 19.82 11.08
CA GLY A 40 9.09 20.10 12.51
C GLY A 40 8.43 19.08 13.45
N LEU A 41 8.10 17.88 12.95
CA LEU A 41 7.46 16.82 13.72
C LEU A 41 8.48 16.08 14.60
N PRO A 42 8.03 15.42 15.68
CA PRO A 42 8.90 14.62 16.54
C PRO A 42 9.72 13.57 15.76
N PRO A 43 10.90 13.18 16.27
CA PRO A 43 11.69 12.11 15.67
C PRO A 43 10.90 10.81 15.58
N LEU A 44 11.08 10.09 14.47
CA LEU A 44 10.50 8.76 14.28
C LEU A 44 11.35 7.72 15.01
N PHE A 45 10.72 6.91 15.86
CA PHE A 45 11.39 5.81 16.55
C PHE A 45 10.99 4.48 15.92
N TRP A 46 11.73 4.05 14.89
CA TRP A 46 11.42 2.85 14.10
C TRP A 46 11.27 1.55 14.89
N LYS A 47 11.93 1.43 16.06
CA LYS A 47 11.77 0.30 16.99
C LYS A 47 10.33 0.10 17.50
N ASN A 48 9.51 1.15 17.46
CA ASN A 48 8.11 1.12 17.87
C ASN A 48 7.17 0.80 16.69
N TRP A 49 7.71 0.65 15.48
CA TRP A 49 6.93 0.37 14.27
C TRP A 49 6.86 -1.13 14.00
N ILE A 50 5.71 -1.55 13.44
CA ILE A 50 5.50 -2.91 12.93
C ILE A 50 5.26 -2.84 11.42
N LEU A 51 6.04 -3.61 10.64
CA LEU A 51 5.81 -3.86 9.23
C LEU A 51 4.90 -5.09 9.08
N HIS A 52 3.68 -4.86 8.65
CA HIS A 52 2.71 -5.92 8.34
C HIS A 52 2.86 -6.35 6.88
N CYS A 53 3.15 -7.63 6.67
CA CYS A 53 3.20 -8.31 5.37
C CYS A 53 2.17 -9.45 5.39
N PRO A 54 0.86 -9.13 5.28
CA PRO A 54 -0.21 -10.09 5.44
C PRO A 54 -0.15 -11.22 4.41
N LEU A 55 -0.54 -12.42 4.84
CA LEU A 55 -0.65 -13.61 3.99
C LEU A 55 -2.10 -13.98 3.65
N ASP A 56 -3.07 -13.32 4.27
CA ASP A 56 -4.52 -13.51 4.04
C ASP A 56 -5.04 -12.72 2.82
N ILE A 57 -4.14 -12.31 1.92
CA ILE A 57 -4.46 -11.65 0.66
C ILE A 57 -4.32 -12.62 -0.52
N PRO A 58 -5.04 -12.42 -1.64
CA PRO A 58 -4.92 -13.28 -2.80
C PRO A 58 -3.48 -13.33 -3.32
N ASN A 59 -2.98 -14.54 -3.58
CA ASN A 59 -1.66 -14.77 -4.12
C ASN A 59 -1.72 -14.86 -5.64
N GLN A 60 -0.83 -14.19 -6.37
CA GLN A 60 -0.82 -14.23 -7.84
C GLN A 60 -0.22 -15.51 -8.43
N ILE A 61 0.33 -16.40 -7.61
CA ILE A 61 0.77 -17.72 -8.03
C ILE A 61 -0.46 -18.62 -8.12
N SER A 62 -0.77 -19.04 -9.34
CA SER A 62 -1.81 -20.03 -9.64
C SER A 62 -1.20 -21.43 -9.74
N PRO A 63 -2.00 -22.51 -9.66
CA PRO A 63 -1.52 -23.87 -9.95
C PRO A 63 -0.89 -24.02 -11.35
N SER A 64 -1.29 -23.16 -12.30
CA SER A 64 -0.74 -23.07 -13.66
C SER A 64 0.55 -22.24 -13.78
N GLY A 65 1.06 -21.69 -12.68
CA GLY A 65 2.29 -20.89 -12.64
C GLY A 65 2.09 -19.47 -12.10
N ILE A 66 3.16 -18.67 -12.16
CA ILE A 66 3.17 -17.27 -11.72
C ILE A 66 2.29 -16.44 -12.64
N GLY A 67 1.18 -15.92 -12.12
CA GLY A 67 0.33 -14.97 -12.84
C GLY A 67 1.02 -13.62 -13.01
N LEU A 68 0.88 -13.01 -14.19
CA LEU A 68 1.41 -11.66 -14.51
C LEU A 68 0.45 -10.54 -14.03
N ASN A 69 -0.21 -10.75 -12.89
CA ASN A 69 -1.33 -9.92 -12.43
C ASN A 69 -0.92 -8.85 -11.41
N CYS A 70 0.37 -8.71 -11.06
CA CYS A 70 0.83 -7.81 -9.99
C CYS A 70 0.35 -6.36 -10.15
N GLY A 71 0.32 -5.84 -11.38
CA GLY A 71 -0.23 -4.51 -11.66
C GLY A 71 -1.73 -4.40 -11.35
N VAL A 72 -2.50 -5.45 -11.64
CA VAL A 72 -3.94 -5.51 -11.34
C VAL A 72 -4.18 -5.55 -9.84
N HIS A 73 -3.40 -6.35 -9.10
CA HIS A 73 -3.43 -6.38 -7.63
C HIS A 73 -3.20 -5.00 -7.03
N ILE A 74 -2.15 -4.30 -7.48
CA ILE A 74 -1.83 -2.94 -7.01
C ILE A 74 -3.01 -2.00 -7.26
N CYS A 75 -3.63 -2.06 -8.44
CA CYS A 75 -4.80 -1.24 -8.76
C CYS A 75 -6.00 -1.53 -7.84
N VAL A 76 -6.28 -2.81 -7.56
CA VAL A 76 -7.41 -3.20 -6.70
C VAL A 76 -7.18 -2.81 -5.25
N TRP A 77 -5.99 -3.06 -4.71
CA TRP A 77 -5.64 -2.63 -3.35
C TRP A 77 -5.65 -1.12 -3.20
N GLY A 78 -5.11 -0.40 -4.19
CA GLY A 78 -5.21 1.06 -4.25
C GLY A 78 -6.66 1.54 -4.26
N TYR A 79 -7.54 0.89 -5.02
CA TYR A 79 -8.96 1.20 -5.03
C TYR A 79 -9.61 0.99 -3.64
N ILE A 80 -9.38 -0.15 -2.99
CA ILE A 80 -9.94 -0.47 -1.67
C ILE A 80 -9.52 0.59 -0.64
N VAL A 81 -8.22 0.89 -0.57
CA VAL A 81 -7.65 1.86 0.39
C VAL A 81 -8.20 3.27 0.12
N CYS A 82 -8.17 3.71 -1.14
CA CYS A 82 -8.56 5.08 -1.49
C CYS A 82 -10.08 5.32 -1.39
N THR A 83 -10.91 4.29 -1.56
CA THR A 83 -12.37 4.46 -1.59
C THR A 83 -13.08 3.96 -0.34
N SER A 84 -12.37 3.31 0.60
CA SER A 84 -12.98 2.59 1.72
C SER A 84 -14.02 1.54 1.26
N LYS A 85 -13.96 1.07 0.02
CA LYS A 85 -14.89 0.06 -0.50
C LYS A 85 -14.28 -1.31 -0.38
N LEU A 86 -15.02 -2.19 0.26
CA LEU A 86 -14.68 -3.60 0.38
C LEU A 86 -14.95 -4.30 -0.96
N LEU A 87 -13.88 -4.82 -1.56
CA LEU A 87 -13.95 -5.57 -2.80
C LEU A 87 -13.12 -6.85 -2.63
N TYR A 88 -13.78 -7.96 -2.34
CA TYR A 88 -13.13 -9.27 -2.31
C TYR A 88 -12.82 -9.73 -3.74
N PHE A 89 -11.67 -10.35 -3.92
CA PHE A 89 -11.24 -10.89 -5.21
C PHE A 89 -10.30 -12.08 -5.02
N SER A 90 -10.14 -12.84 -6.09
CA SER A 90 -9.18 -13.94 -6.23
C SER A 90 -8.44 -13.85 -7.57
N GLU A 91 -7.48 -14.74 -7.84
CA GLU A 91 -6.83 -14.79 -9.15
C GLU A 91 -7.79 -15.09 -10.30
N ASP A 92 -8.82 -15.90 -10.04
CA ASP A 92 -9.80 -16.29 -11.05
C ASP A 92 -10.64 -15.09 -11.52
N ASP A 93 -10.69 -14.02 -10.71
CA ASP A 93 -11.40 -12.78 -11.04
C ASP A 93 -10.57 -11.83 -11.92
N MET A 94 -9.26 -12.03 -12.05
CA MET A 94 -8.34 -11.10 -12.73
C MET A 94 -8.76 -10.73 -14.15
N PRO A 95 -9.27 -11.65 -15.01
CA PRO A 95 -9.79 -11.27 -16.33
C PRO A 95 -10.96 -10.29 -16.26
N LYS A 96 -11.89 -10.48 -15.33
CA LYS A 96 -13.06 -9.60 -15.14
C LYS A 96 -12.62 -8.25 -14.57
N ILE A 97 -11.69 -8.26 -13.61
CA ILE A 97 -11.14 -7.03 -13.01
C ILE A 97 -10.39 -6.21 -14.05
N ARG A 98 -9.57 -6.83 -14.90
CA ARG A 98 -8.90 -6.12 -16.01
C ARG A 98 -9.91 -5.41 -16.91
N LYS A 99 -10.97 -6.12 -17.33
CA LYS A 99 -12.05 -5.54 -18.14
C LYS A 99 -12.71 -4.36 -17.43
N TRP A 100 -12.98 -4.49 -16.13
CA TRP A 100 -13.55 -3.42 -15.32
C TRP A 100 -12.63 -2.19 -15.23
N ILE A 101 -11.33 -2.38 -14.99
CA ILE A 101 -10.33 -1.28 -14.97
C ILE A 101 -10.32 -0.58 -16.33
N SER A 102 -10.24 -1.33 -17.43
CA SER A 102 -10.25 -0.76 -18.78
C SER A 102 -11.52 0.05 -19.05
N GLN A 103 -12.69 -0.45 -18.66
CA GLN A 103 -13.95 0.28 -18.79
C GLN A 103 -13.96 1.57 -17.97
N LYS A 104 -13.41 1.56 -16.75
CA LYS A 104 -13.27 2.76 -15.92
C LYS A 104 -12.35 3.79 -16.58
N LEU A 105 -11.22 3.36 -17.12
CA LEU A 105 -10.29 4.24 -17.82
C LEU A 105 -10.93 4.86 -19.08
N ILE A 106 -11.65 4.07 -19.87
CA ILE A 106 -12.34 4.56 -21.07
C ILE A 106 -13.45 5.56 -20.69
N ALA A 107 -14.24 5.24 -19.66
CA ALA A 107 -15.29 6.14 -19.18
C ALA A 107 -14.71 7.46 -18.64
N SER A 108 -13.58 7.41 -17.95
CA SER A 108 -12.86 8.61 -17.49
C SER A 108 -12.19 9.37 -18.64
N ALA A 109 -11.69 8.69 -19.68
CA ALA A 109 -11.08 9.35 -20.84
C ALA A 109 -12.10 10.09 -21.72
N GLY A 110 -13.36 9.63 -21.74
CA GLY A 110 -14.47 10.35 -22.38
C GLY A 110 -14.92 11.61 -21.62
N GLN A 111 -14.51 11.77 -20.36
CA GLN A 111 -14.67 12.99 -19.57
C GLN A 111 -13.31 13.67 -19.49
N ALA A 112 -13.00 14.48 -20.50
CA ALA A 112 -11.76 15.26 -20.67
C ALA A 112 -10.79 15.20 -19.47
N PHE A 113 -9.62 14.56 -19.66
CA PHE A 113 -8.44 14.77 -18.81
C PHE A 113 -7.93 16.22 -18.99
N ALA A 114 -8.73 17.20 -18.55
CA ALA A 114 -8.28 18.54 -18.26
C ALA A 114 -7.88 18.56 -16.79
N THR A 115 -6.73 17.99 -16.48
CA THR A 115 -6.04 18.34 -15.25
C THR A 115 -4.57 18.24 -15.53
N GLU A 116 -3.92 19.38 -15.38
CA GLU A 116 -2.48 19.57 -15.37
C GLU A 116 -1.77 18.27 -15.00
N THR A 117 -0.94 17.78 -15.92
CA THR A 117 0.31 17.20 -15.49
C THR A 117 0.98 18.26 -14.62
N ASN A 118 0.67 18.24 -13.31
CA ASN A 118 1.68 18.50 -12.33
C ASN A 118 2.80 17.60 -12.76
N ASN A 119 3.79 18.20 -13.43
CA ASN A 119 5.09 17.61 -13.58
C ASN A 119 5.43 17.20 -12.14
N PHE A 120 5.21 15.94 -11.79
CA PHE A 120 6.02 15.29 -10.80
C PHE A 120 7.39 15.41 -11.44
N GLY A 121 8.05 16.52 -11.16
CA GLY A 121 9.44 16.76 -11.42
C GLY A 121 10.16 15.73 -10.59
N ILE A 122 10.17 14.50 -11.09
CA ILE A 122 11.18 13.52 -10.78
C ILE A 122 12.42 14.15 -11.42
N ASN A 123 12.99 15.12 -10.71
CA ASN A 123 14.38 15.46 -10.86
C ASN A 123 15.09 14.13 -10.72
N LYS A 124 15.54 13.58 -11.85
CA LYS A 124 16.23 12.29 -12.01
C LYS A 124 17.52 12.19 -11.17
N SER A 125 17.79 13.10 -10.24
CA SER A 125 19.03 13.23 -9.48
C SER A 125 18.90 13.21 -7.95
N GLU A 126 17.70 13.16 -7.36
CA GLU A 126 17.55 12.75 -5.96
C GLU A 126 17.08 11.29 -5.89
N CYS A 127 17.87 10.38 -6.46
CA CYS A 127 17.85 8.98 -6.00
C CYS A 127 17.91 9.03 -4.47
N LEU A 128 16.94 8.44 -3.78
CA LEU A 128 16.79 8.40 -2.33
C LEU A 128 18.14 8.14 -1.63
N LYS A 129 18.91 9.21 -1.34
CA LYS A 129 20.19 9.14 -0.63
C LYS A 129 19.99 9.04 0.87
N SER A 130 18.75 9.21 1.36
CA SER A 130 18.43 8.97 2.77
C SER A 130 18.07 7.50 2.95
N GLU A 131 18.97 6.80 3.63
CA GLU A 131 18.77 5.46 4.15
C GLU A 131 18.66 5.55 5.66
N SER A 132 17.65 4.90 6.24
CA SER A 132 17.54 4.83 7.70
C SER A 132 18.30 3.61 8.21
N LYS A 133 19.36 3.86 8.99
CA LYS A 133 20.15 2.80 9.65
C LYS A 133 19.33 2.00 10.68
N ASP A 134 18.25 2.59 11.19
CA ASP A 134 17.40 2.03 12.23
C ASP A 134 16.20 1.25 11.68
N SER A 135 16.04 1.18 10.36
CA SER A 135 14.98 0.40 9.69
C SER A 135 15.02 -1.09 10.03
N LYS A 136 16.20 -1.62 10.39
CA LYS A 136 16.37 -3.01 10.87
C LYS A 136 15.68 -3.29 12.21
N LEU A 137 15.30 -2.25 12.95
CA LEU A 137 14.63 -2.38 14.25
C LEU A 137 13.11 -2.55 14.12
N ILE A 138 12.56 -2.39 12.91
CA ILE A 138 11.13 -2.57 12.65
C ILE A 138 10.78 -4.05 12.81
N LYS A 139 9.75 -4.33 13.61
CA LYS A 139 9.23 -5.69 13.80
C LYS A 139 8.42 -6.12 12.58
N LEU A 140 8.56 -7.38 12.15
CA LEU A 140 7.74 -7.95 11.07
C LEU A 140 6.51 -8.65 11.66
N SER A 141 5.34 -8.48 11.04
CA SER A 141 4.15 -9.29 11.28
C SER A 141 3.60 -9.85 9.97
N ARG A 142 3.15 -11.11 9.99
CA ARG A 142 2.44 -11.74 8.87
C ARG A 142 0.92 -11.66 8.97
N GLN A 143 0.44 -11.00 10.03
CA GLN A 143 -0.97 -10.80 10.31
C GLN A 143 -1.39 -9.37 9.97
N PRO A 144 -2.67 -9.13 9.66
CA PRO A 144 -3.20 -7.78 9.53
C PRO A 144 -3.04 -6.96 10.83
N PRO A 145 -3.02 -5.62 10.76
CA PRO A 145 -2.75 -4.77 11.92
C PRO A 145 -3.77 -4.80 13.04
N SER A 146 -5.04 -5.14 12.78
CA SER A 146 -6.06 -5.30 13.82
C SER A 146 -6.43 -6.76 14.04
N GLN A 147 -6.52 -7.15 15.32
CA GLN A 147 -6.95 -8.49 15.72
C GLN A 147 -8.40 -8.72 15.28
N GLY A 148 -8.65 -9.83 14.59
CA GLY A 148 -10.00 -10.29 14.23
C GLY A 148 -10.60 -9.72 12.94
N SER A 149 -9.82 -9.00 12.13
CA SER A 149 -10.25 -8.51 10.80
C SER A 149 -9.34 -9.03 9.70
N THR A 150 -9.90 -9.33 8.54
CA THR A 150 -9.13 -9.60 7.32
C THR A 150 -8.39 -8.36 6.84
N THR A 151 -7.31 -8.53 6.08
CA THR A 151 -6.60 -7.41 5.41
C THR A 151 -7.54 -6.58 4.54
N PHE A 152 -8.53 -7.21 3.91
CA PHE A 152 -9.59 -6.54 3.15
C PHE A 152 -10.39 -5.55 4.00
N GLU A 153 -10.95 -6.01 5.12
CA GLU A 153 -11.74 -5.18 6.03
C GLU A 153 -10.90 -4.06 6.62
N TYR A 154 -9.65 -4.34 6.96
CA TYR A 154 -8.73 -3.34 7.47
C TYR A 154 -8.47 -2.22 6.46
N CYS A 155 -8.05 -2.57 5.24
CA CYS A 155 -7.78 -1.60 4.17
C CYS A 155 -9.01 -0.75 3.84
N ALA A 156 -10.21 -1.34 3.85
CA ALA A 156 -11.46 -0.64 3.61
C ALA A 156 -11.86 0.33 4.75
N CYS A 157 -11.22 0.25 5.92
CA CYS A 157 -11.51 1.13 7.05
C CYS A 157 -10.50 2.30 7.18
N LEU A 158 -9.39 2.30 6.43
CA LEU A 158 -8.29 3.25 6.61
C LEU A 158 -8.67 4.72 6.36
N THR A 159 -9.59 5.00 5.43
CA THR A 159 -10.00 6.38 5.10
C THR A 159 -11.24 6.84 5.86
N ARG A 160 -11.89 5.96 6.63
CA ARG A 160 -13.07 6.32 7.47
C ARG A 160 -12.71 7.02 8.78
N SER A 161 -11.47 6.94 9.24
CA SER A 161 -11.01 7.58 10.48
C SER A 161 -10.68 9.08 10.35
N GLY A 162 -10.97 9.70 9.20
CA GLY A 162 -10.66 11.12 8.93
C GLY A 162 -11.83 12.10 8.98
N HIS A 163 -13.04 11.69 9.38
CA HIS A 163 -14.22 12.57 9.49
C HIS A 163 -14.88 12.44 10.87
N THR A 164 -14.17 12.88 11.91
CA THR A 164 -14.80 13.28 13.18
C THR A 164 -14.07 14.51 13.71
N SER A 165 -14.44 15.66 13.19
CA SER A 165 -14.27 16.99 13.79
C SER A 165 -15.20 17.95 13.08
#